data_AF-A0A932Z0K0-F1
#
_entry.id   AF-A0A932Z0K0-F1
#
_cell.length_a   1.000
_cell.length_b   1.000
_cell.length_c   1.000
_cell.angle_alpha   90.00
_cell.angle_beta   90.00
_cell.angle_gamma   90.00
#
_symmetry.space_group_name_H-M   'P 1'
#
loop_
_entity.id
_entity.type
_entity.pdbx_description
1 polymer ?
#
loop_
_entity_poly.entity_id
_entity_poly.type
_entity_poly.pdbx_seq_one_letter_code
_entity_poly.pdbx_strand_id
1 'polypeptide(L)'
;MSGLQHDEHRIATYRKEWGPLDCVHCAGDNSAVAFRSRVGTLAFRDIFRERVYEHARLPQVALSPDGTRFAVAVPRDGNGHDDLLHAPSDILVNGEQRFSAPHGVRHLWWLDNDTLVWRGWVGSRIGTEGWRNGRIAYFRNGEDVTNRFAYDTAWGTQYRDGVELHALDFTDEKWWTVDDRGIAYESGVLDPAARDAAPSDWDQYRRPHTPHSDGGIWRHTREADGSRHYSYDGGAHGPTISTEDGHRVSFGGIQGPRFDAIEVENGMPEFAFSDDRSRVAYVGVRYHPVAAALYGVSLAPMKLYDYLGRTRPVRWLRWGVVSFAWIGALLASPDFGPLDMLVRRSRRYFPATGDRHWRKGYRYADPQKLFFTPQGKLVAAVTDGRGQRVVIDEEEGPAFTAVHHVRYLPEDNAISYVGQRNNDFLRVIVR
;
A
#
# COMPACT_ATOMS: atom_id res chain seq x y z
N MET A 1 -19.04 27.11 -10.99
CA MET A 1 -18.11 26.08 -10.48
C MET A 1 -17.01 26.82 -9.77
N SER A 2 -17.02 26.86 -8.45
CA SER A 2 -15.85 27.25 -7.67
C SER A 2 -14.78 26.19 -7.93
N GLY A 3 -13.60 26.59 -8.43
CA GLY A 3 -12.47 25.67 -8.51
C GLY A 3 -12.06 25.19 -7.11
N LEU A 4 -11.31 24.10 -7.05
CA LEU A 4 -10.68 23.61 -5.83
C LEU A 4 -9.81 24.71 -5.23
N GLN A 5 -9.97 24.93 -3.92
CA GLN A 5 -9.11 25.84 -3.19
C GLN A 5 -7.89 25.08 -2.69
N HIS A 6 -6.70 25.55 -3.04
CA HIS A 6 -5.42 24.98 -2.59
C HIS A 6 -4.78 25.91 -1.57
N ASP A 7 -4.79 25.51 -0.30
CA ASP A 7 -4.13 26.23 0.78
C ASP A 7 -2.71 25.68 0.97
N GLU A 8 -1.69 26.47 0.60
CA GLU A 8 -0.27 26.09 0.74
C GLU A 8 0.34 26.65 2.04
N HIS A 9 0.85 25.78 2.90
CA HIS A 9 1.55 26.15 4.14
C HIS A 9 2.96 25.56 4.15
N ARG A 10 3.99 26.40 4.23
CA ARG A 10 5.37 25.91 4.39
C ARG A 10 5.52 25.27 5.78
N ILE A 11 5.89 23.99 5.81
CA ILE A 11 6.06 23.22 7.05
C ILE A 11 7.53 22.94 7.40
N ALA A 12 8.43 22.97 6.41
CA ALA A 12 9.86 22.81 6.63
C ALA A 12 10.70 23.30 5.44
N THR A 13 11.99 23.52 5.69
CA THR A 13 13.00 23.79 4.66
C THR A 13 14.15 22.80 4.84
N TYR A 14 14.43 22.00 3.81
CA TYR A 14 15.54 21.08 3.77
C TYR A 14 16.85 21.80 3.47
N ARG A 15 17.89 21.51 4.25
CA ARG A 15 19.19 22.16 4.08
C ARG A 15 20.18 21.22 3.39
N LYS A 16 20.86 21.73 2.36
CA LYS A 16 21.74 20.91 1.50
C LYS A 16 22.93 20.34 2.27
N GLU A 17 23.38 21.01 3.33
CA GLU A 17 24.44 20.54 4.23
C GLU A 17 24.09 19.26 5.00
N TRP A 18 22.81 18.89 5.10
CA TRP A 18 22.40 17.61 5.67
C TRP A 18 22.78 16.43 4.77
N GLY A 19 22.99 16.67 3.47
CA GLY A 19 23.36 15.68 2.45
C GLY A 19 22.27 15.47 1.39
N PRO A 20 22.43 14.50 0.47
CA PRO A 20 21.38 14.09 -0.45
C PRO A 20 20.15 13.55 0.28
N LEU A 21 18.98 14.14 0.01
CA LEU A 21 17.69 13.68 0.53
C LEU A 21 17.40 12.26 0.01
N ASP A 22 17.17 11.34 0.94
CA ASP A 22 16.86 9.93 0.68
C ASP A 22 15.36 9.68 0.75
N CYS A 23 14.70 10.08 1.84
CA CYS A 23 13.25 10.00 1.98
C CYS A 23 12.66 11.10 2.90
N VAL A 24 11.33 11.20 2.87
CA VAL A 24 10.55 12.15 3.67
C VAL A 24 9.48 11.37 4.43
N HIS A 25 9.49 11.49 5.74
CA HIS A 25 8.45 10.97 6.63
C HIS A 25 7.48 12.10 6.96
N CYS A 26 6.17 11.83 6.91
CA CYS A 26 5.14 12.82 7.19
C CYS A 26 4.25 12.37 8.35
N ALA A 27 3.74 13.33 9.11
CA ALA A 27 2.74 13.09 10.14
C ALA A 27 1.43 12.58 9.52
N GLY A 28 0.54 12.05 10.36
CA GLY A 28 -0.78 11.53 9.97
C GLY A 28 -1.62 12.51 9.14
N ASP A 29 -1.48 13.80 9.39
CA ASP A 29 -2.20 14.88 8.71
C ASP A 29 -1.32 15.73 7.76
N ASN A 30 -0.05 15.33 7.58
CA ASN A 30 1.03 16.06 6.93
C ASN A 30 1.37 17.44 7.55
N SER A 31 1.05 17.69 8.83
CA SER A 31 1.41 18.93 9.53
C SER A 31 2.90 19.07 9.82
N ALA A 32 3.62 17.95 9.91
CA ALA A 32 5.05 17.93 10.14
C ALA A 32 5.75 16.91 9.22
N VAL A 33 7.05 17.15 9.01
CA VAL A 33 7.93 16.26 8.27
C VAL A 33 9.20 15.96 9.06
N ALA A 34 9.72 14.75 8.88
CA ALA A 34 11.11 14.39 9.16
C ALA A 34 11.80 13.99 7.86
N PHE A 35 13.07 14.31 7.74
CA PHE A 35 13.88 14.03 6.57
C PHE A 35 14.87 12.92 6.87
N ARG A 36 15.12 12.07 5.88
CA ARG A 36 16.30 11.20 5.88
C ARG A 36 17.26 11.67 4.81
N SER A 37 18.51 11.81 5.19
CA SER A 37 19.62 12.14 4.30
C SER A 37 20.65 11.02 4.31
N ARG A 38 21.28 10.77 3.17
CA ARG A 38 22.35 9.78 3.03
C ARG A 38 23.72 10.46 3.17
N VAL A 39 24.54 10.06 4.14
CA VAL A 39 25.86 10.67 4.43
C VAL A 39 27.02 9.77 3.99
N GLY A 40 26.73 8.53 3.58
CA GLY A 40 27.69 7.60 3.00
C GLY A 40 26.98 6.39 2.40
N THR A 41 27.71 5.30 2.17
CA THR A 41 27.10 4.07 1.60
C THR A 41 26.05 3.47 2.53
N LEU A 42 26.31 3.51 3.84
CA LEU A 42 25.44 2.95 4.87
C LEU A 42 25.03 3.96 5.94
N ALA A 43 25.69 5.12 6.01
CA ALA A 43 25.39 6.13 7.02
C ALA A 43 24.25 7.04 6.58
N PHE A 44 23.35 7.32 7.52
CA PHE A 44 22.19 8.17 7.32
C PHE A 44 22.10 9.21 8.44
N ARG A 45 21.42 10.31 8.11
CA ARG A 45 20.97 11.33 9.05
C ARG A 45 19.47 11.38 8.99
N ASP A 46 18.82 11.20 10.12
CA ASP A 46 17.42 11.56 10.27
C ASP A 46 17.34 12.98 10.87
N ILE A 47 16.47 13.82 10.34
CA ILE A 47 16.34 15.23 10.72
C ILE A 47 14.89 15.54 11.05
N PHE A 48 14.64 16.01 12.27
CA PHE A 48 13.32 16.45 12.70
C PHE A 48 13.44 17.74 13.53
N ARG A 49 12.69 18.78 13.12
CA ARG A 49 12.71 20.12 13.76
C ARG A 49 14.14 20.62 14.01
N GLU A 50 14.97 20.56 12.97
CA GLU A 50 16.39 20.96 12.98
C GLU A 50 17.34 20.11 13.85
N ARG A 51 16.83 19.14 14.61
CA ARG A 51 17.66 18.15 15.31
C ARG A 51 18.11 17.08 14.32
N VAL A 52 19.40 16.75 14.37
CA VAL A 52 20.04 15.76 13.51
C VAL A 52 20.36 14.52 14.34
N TYR A 53 19.95 13.36 13.85
CA TYR A 53 20.20 12.04 14.41
C TYR A 53 21.13 11.31 13.44
N GLU A 54 22.38 11.07 13.83
CA GLU A 54 23.36 10.37 13.00
C GLU A 54 23.42 8.89 13.36
N HIS A 55 23.44 8.02 12.35
CA HIS A 55 23.49 6.57 12.55
C HIS A 55 24.13 5.85 11.35
N ALA A 56 24.85 4.77 11.65
CA ALA A 56 25.69 4.07 10.69
C ALA A 56 24.94 3.13 9.72
N ARG A 57 23.64 2.88 9.93
CA ARG A 57 22.73 2.08 9.07
C ARG A 57 21.32 2.67 9.10
N LEU A 58 20.35 2.03 8.44
CA LEU A 58 18.93 2.45 8.35
C LEU A 58 18.18 2.16 9.67
N PRO A 59 18.03 3.13 10.60
CA PRO A 59 17.18 2.95 11.76
C PRO A 59 15.73 2.97 11.30
N GLN A 60 14.90 2.42 12.17
CA GLN A 60 13.48 2.61 12.06
C GLN A 60 13.13 3.96 12.69
N VAL A 61 12.33 4.74 11.97
CA VAL A 61 11.86 6.03 12.42
C VAL A 61 10.36 6.12 12.26
N ALA A 62 9.72 6.86 13.16
CA ALA A 62 8.29 7.09 13.12
C ALA A 62 7.97 8.50 13.60
N LEU A 63 7.00 9.13 12.94
CA LEU A 63 6.47 10.43 13.34
C LEU A 63 5.05 10.21 13.88
N SER A 64 4.71 10.82 15.02
CA SER A 64 3.37 10.71 15.59
C SER A 64 2.32 11.30 14.66
N PRO A 65 1.05 10.88 14.76
CA PRO A 65 -0.03 11.38 13.92
C PRO A 65 -0.12 12.91 13.86
N ASP A 66 0.08 13.59 14.99
CA ASP A 66 0.09 15.06 15.11
C ASP A 66 1.43 15.74 14.78
N GLY A 67 2.46 14.95 14.44
CA GLY A 67 3.78 15.50 14.11
C GLY A 67 4.53 16.14 15.28
N THR A 68 4.15 15.87 16.54
CA THR A 68 4.82 16.40 17.73
C THR A 68 5.94 15.52 18.27
N ARG A 69 5.95 14.22 17.93
CA ARG A 69 6.93 13.24 18.40
C ARG A 69 7.57 12.48 17.27
N PHE A 70 8.90 12.50 17.26
CA PHE A 70 9.72 11.73 16.35
C PHE A 70 10.46 10.65 17.12
N ALA A 71 10.20 9.40 16.79
CA ALA A 71 10.86 8.25 17.37
C ALA A 71 11.94 7.74 16.40
N VAL A 72 13.11 7.40 16.93
CA VAL A 72 14.21 6.75 16.20
C VAL A 72 14.76 5.59 17.02
N ALA A 73 14.87 4.41 16.41
CA ALA A 73 15.51 3.25 17.03
C ALA A 73 17.00 3.20 16.68
N VAL A 74 17.85 3.37 17.69
CA VAL A 74 19.30 3.41 17.56
C VAL A 74 19.90 2.13 18.16
N PRO A 75 20.60 1.29 17.37
CA PRO A 75 21.28 0.11 17.90
C PRO A 75 22.32 0.49 18.97
N ARG A 76 22.35 -0.22 20.11
CA ARG A 76 23.31 0.04 21.21
C ARG A 76 24.74 -0.30 20.85
N ASP A 77 24.91 -1.41 20.15
CA ASP A 77 26.22 -1.92 19.82
C ASP A 77 26.67 -1.28 18.52
N GLY A 78 27.34 -0.13 18.61
CA GLY A 78 28.03 0.53 17.50
C GLY A 78 29.17 -0.32 16.88
N ASN A 79 29.37 -1.53 17.39
CA ASN A 79 30.45 -2.44 17.04
C ASN A 79 30.17 -3.20 15.74
N GLY A 80 29.93 -2.50 14.62
CA GLY A 80 30.16 -2.97 13.25
C GLY A 80 29.66 -4.36 12.84
N HIS A 81 28.84 -5.03 13.64
CA HIS A 81 28.43 -6.39 13.39
C HIS A 81 27.44 -6.35 12.24
N ASP A 82 27.60 -7.24 11.28
CA ASP A 82 26.70 -7.33 10.13
C ASP A 82 25.25 -7.61 10.50
N ASP A 83 24.99 -7.93 11.77
CA ASP A 83 23.72 -8.36 12.30
C ASP A 83 22.96 -7.33 13.15
N LEU A 84 22.99 -6.07 12.70
CA LEU A 84 22.27 -4.96 13.33
C LEU A 84 20.75 -5.14 13.36
N LEU A 85 20.25 -6.12 12.62
CA LEU A 85 18.85 -6.52 12.63
C LEU A 85 18.42 -7.19 13.94
N HIS A 86 19.39 -7.60 14.77
CA HIS A 86 19.17 -8.25 16.07
C HIS A 86 19.73 -7.49 17.26
N ALA A 87 20.61 -6.51 17.03
CA ALA A 87 21.22 -5.74 18.11
C ALA A 87 20.15 -5.01 18.95
N PRO A 88 20.16 -5.13 20.28
CA PRO A 88 19.31 -4.33 21.15
C PRO A 88 19.39 -2.86 20.77
N SER A 89 18.26 -2.16 20.83
CA SER A 89 18.16 -0.77 20.37
C SER A 89 17.64 0.12 21.48
N ASP A 90 18.16 1.33 21.57
CA ASP A 90 17.53 2.41 22.32
C ASP A 90 16.58 3.16 21.41
N ILE A 91 15.37 3.39 21.91
CA ILE A 91 14.36 4.16 21.19
C ILE A 91 14.35 5.57 21.77
N LEU A 92 14.80 6.52 20.96
CA LEU A 92 14.80 7.93 21.30
C LEU A 92 13.51 8.55 20.80
N VAL A 93 12.79 9.27 21.66
CA VAL A 93 11.64 10.10 21.27
C VAL A 93 12.03 11.55 21.44
N ASN A 94 12.02 12.30 20.34
CA ASN A 94 12.52 13.67 20.26
C ASN A 94 13.98 13.82 20.75
N GLY A 95 14.77 12.75 20.68
CA GLY A 95 16.17 12.71 21.13
C GLY A 95 16.38 12.34 22.60
N GLU A 96 15.33 12.10 23.36
CA GLU A 96 15.42 11.54 24.70
C GLU A 96 15.20 10.03 24.63
N GLN A 97 16.08 9.24 25.25
CA GLN A 97 15.85 7.81 25.39
C GLN A 97 14.60 7.57 26.22
N ARG A 98 13.57 6.97 25.61
CA ARG A 98 12.32 6.62 26.29
C ARG A 98 12.17 5.14 26.53
N PHE A 99 12.65 4.32 25.60
CA PHE A 99 12.52 2.87 25.70
C PHE A 99 13.84 2.16 25.41
N SER A 100 13.94 0.97 26.00
CA SER A 100 15.04 0.03 25.84
C SER A 100 14.47 -1.20 25.13
N ALA A 101 14.71 -1.33 23.83
CA ALA A 101 14.27 -2.50 23.08
C ALA A 101 15.27 -3.64 23.30
N PRO A 102 14.84 -4.81 23.82
CA PRO A 102 15.73 -5.94 24.08
C PRO A 102 16.30 -6.57 22.79
N HIS A 103 15.74 -6.20 21.63
CA HIS A 103 16.08 -6.74 20.32
C HIS A 103 16.19 -5.62 19.27
N GLY A 104 16.73 -5.96 18.10
CA GLY A 104 16.74 -5.08 16.94
C GLY A 104 15.34 -4.71 16.50
N VAL A 105 15.06 -3.40 16.47
CA VAL A 105 13.78 -2.86 16.02
C VAL A 105 13.71 -2.94 14.49
N ARG A 106 12.73 -3.70 13.97
CA ARG A 106 12.53 -3.86 12.52
C ARG A 106 11.51 -2.91 11.95
N HIS A 107 10.49 -2.61 12.72
CA HIS A 107 9.46 -1.64 12.35
C HIS A 107 9.10 -0.87 13.61
N LEU A 108 8.83 0.41 13.44
CA LEU A 108 8.52 1.37 14.50
C LEU A 108 7.38 2.24 13.98
N TRP A 109 6.31 2.40 14.75
CA TRP A 109 5.16 3.20 14.37
C TRP A 109 4.41 3.73 15.60
N TRP A 110 3.64 4.78 15.40
CA TRP A 110 2.75 5.34 16.41
C TRP A 110 1.31 4.87 16.13
N LEU A 111 0.64 4.31 17.14
CA LEU A 111 -0.81 4.04 17.06
C LEU A 111 -1.60 5.34 17.26
N ASP A 112 -1.19 6.12 18.24
CA ASP A 112 -1.70 7.45 18.55
C ASP A 112 -0.51 8.37 18.95
N ASN A 113 -0.77 9.57 19.46
CA ASN A 113 0.30 10.50 19.82
C ASN A 113 1.11 10.07 21.07
N ASP A 114 0.61 9.10 21.83
CA ASP A 114 1.16 8.62 23.10
C ASP A 114 1.56 7.14 23.10
N THR A 115 1.12 6.38 22.11
CA THR A 115 1.32 4.94 22.01
C THR A 115 2.30 4.62 20.88
N LEU A 116 3.54 4.36 21.25
CA LEU A 116 4.57 3.87 20.35
C LEU A 116 4.58 2.34 20.36
N VAL A 117 4.58 1.76 19.16
CA VAL A 117 4.66 0.32 18.96
C VAL A 117 5.85 -0.02 18.08
N TRP A 118 6.49 -1.13 18.41
CA TRP A 118 7.52 -1.69 17.54
C TRP A 118 7.50 -3.21 17.58
N ARG A 119 8.13 -3.79 16.56
CA ARG A 119 8.45 -5.21 16.55
C ARG A 119 9.94 -5.44 16.40
N GLY A 120 10.41 -6.48 17.08
CA GLY A 120 11.79 -6.94 17.01
C GLY A 120 11.87 -8.45 16.85
N TRP A 121 13.01 -8.94 16.36
CA TRP A 121 13.27 -10.37 16.27
C TRP A 121 13.78 -10.91 17.60
N VAL A 122 13.05 -11.86 18.20
CA VAL A 122 13.46 -12.66 19.34
C VAL A 122 14.06 -13.97 18.84
N GLY A 123 15.35 -14.17 19.11
CA GLY A 123 16.02 -15.43 18.79
C GLY A 123 17.50 -15.26 18.57
N SER A 124 18.21 -16.39 18.56
CA SER A 124 19.60 -16.41 18.12
C SER A 124 19.67 -16.10 16.62
N ARG A 125 20.81 -15.51 16.25
CA ARG A 125 21.27 -15.15 14.90
C ARG A 125 20.53 -15.85 13.77
N ILE A 126 20.14 -15.09 12.75
CA ILE A 126 19.69 -15.65 11.47
C ILE A 126 20.85 -16.43 10.83
N GLY A 127 20.93 -17.72 11.15
CA GLY A 127 21.46 -18.73 10.24
C GLY A 127 20.37 -19.13 9.24
N THR A 128 20.70 -20.01 8.30
CA THR A 128 19.73 -20.63 7.38
C THR A 128 18.53 -21.26 8.11
N GLU A 129 18.70 -21.64 9.38
CA GLU A 129 17.64 -22.16 10.25
C GLU A 129 17.00 -21.11 11.17
N GLY A 130 17.64 -19.96 11.39
CA GLY A 130 17.16 -18.92 12.31
C GLY A 130 15.83 -18.29 11.86
N TRP A 131 15.59 -18.21 10.54
CA TRP A 131 14.29 -17.78 10.01
C TRP A 131 13.13 -18.76 10.29
N ARG A 132 13.44 -20.03 10.58
CA ARG A 132 12.41 -21.02 10.94
C ARG A 132 12.05 -20.97 12.42
N ASN A 133 13.00 -20.54 13.26
CA ASN A 133 12.87 -20.65 14.71
C ASN A 133 12.78 -19.29 15.43
N GLY A 134 13.14 -18.19 14.77
CA GLY A 134 13.01 -16.86 15.36
C GLY A 134 11.54 -16.46 15.47
N ARG A 135 11.23 -15.80 16.57
CA ARG A 135 9.89 -15.26 16.86
C ARG A 135 9.93 -13.76 16.68
N ILE A 136 8.84 -13.18 16.20
CA ILE A 136 8.67 -11.73 16.21
C ILE A 136 8.02 -11.38 17.54
N ALA A 137 8.65 -10.49 18.32
CA ALA A 137 8.01 -9.88 19.48
C ALA A 137 7.54 -8.48 19.18
N TYR A 138 6.47 -8.09 19.86
CA TYR A 138 5.81 -6.81 19.71
C TYR A 138 5.80 -6.12 21.06
N PHE A 139 6.02 -4.81 21.02
CA PHE A 139 6.15 -4.00 22.21
C PHE A 139 5.27 -2.76 22.08
N ARG A 140 4.52 -2.43 23.13
CA ARG A 140 3.72 -1.20 23.25
C ARG A 140 4.30 -0.40 24.41
N ASN A 141 4.88 0.77 24.11
CA ASN A 141 5.53 1.63 25.11
C ASN A 141 6.52 0.87 26.04
N GLY A 142 7.20 -0.15 25.53
CA GLY A 142 8.18 -0.96 26.27
C GLY A 142 7.64 -2.24 26.88
N GLU A 143 6.31 -2.40 26.95
CA GLU A 143 5.69 -3.64 27.43
C GLU A 143 5.67 -4.68 26.30
N ASP A 144 6.13 -5.91 26.57
CA ASP A 144 5.98 -7.03 25.64
C ASP A 144 4.50 -7.44 25.56
N VAL A 145 3.95 -7.23 24.37
CA VAL A 145 2.54 -7.45 24.03
C VAL A 145 2.41 -8.52 22.95
N THR A 146 3.46 -9.33 22.71
CA THR A 146 3.50 -10.33 21.64
C THR A 146 2.27 -11.25 21.62
N ASN A 147 1.78 -11.64 22.79
CA ASN A 147 0.61 -12.52 22.94
C ASN A 147 -0.74 -11.77 22.92
N ARG A 148 -0.74 -10.46 22.70
CA ARG A 148 -1.93 -9.59 22.65
C ARG A 148 -2.28 -9.12 21.24
N PHE A 149 -1.51 -9.54 20.24
CA PHE A 149 -1.75 -9.18 18.85
C PHE A 149 -2.05 -10.43 18.05
N ALA A 150 -3.20 -10.45 17.38
CA ALA A 150 -3.49 -11.42 16.34
C ALA A 150 -2.94 -10.89 15.01
N TYR A 151 -2.30 -11.77 14.23
CA TYR A 151 -1.73 -11.41 12.93
C TYR A 151 -2.41 -12.22 11.84
N ASP A 152 -2.81 -11.54 10.77
CA ASP A 152 -3.08 -12.19 9.50
C ASP A 152 -1.81 -12.09 8.63
N THR A 153 -1.19 -13.23 8.33
CA THR A 153 -0.17 -13.27 7.28
C THR A 153 -0.90 -13.42 5.95
N ALA A 154 -1.35 -12.29 5.37
CA ALA A 154 -2.09 -12.29 4.11
C ALA A 154 -1.29 -12.84 2.91
N TRP A 155 0.02 -13.13 3.07
CA TRP A 155 0.90 -13.58 1.99
C TRP A 155 1.49 -14.96 2.30
N GLY A 156 0.97 -15.98 1.63
CA GLY A 156 1.40 -17.37 1.75
C GLY A 156 2.91 -17.55 1.48
N THR A 157 3.64 -18.01 2.49
CA THR A 157 4.95 -18.70 2.53
C THR A 157 6.17 -18.21 1.73
N GLN A 158 6.06 -17.42 0.66
CA GLN A 158 7.20 -17.12 -0.23
C GLN A 158 7.80 -15.71 -0.07
N TYR A 159 7.05 -14.71 0.43
CA TYR A 159 7.58 -13.37 0.70
C TYR A 159 7.33 -12.98 2.16
N ARG A 160 8.27 -13.33 3.05
CA ARG A 160 8.19 -13.07 4.49
C ARG A 160 8.46 -11.62 4.91
N ASP A 161 8.73 -10.72 3.96
CA ASP A 161 9.10 -9.32 4.23
C ASP A 161 8.04 -8.29 3.80
N GLY A 162 7.00 -8.68 3.07
CA GLY A 162 5.87 -7.82 2.69
C GLY A 162 4.61 -8.26 3.43
N VAL A 163 4.38 -7.70 4.62
CA VAL A 163 3.20 -8.01 5.43
C VAL A 163 2.46 -6.70 5.68
N GLU A 164 1.26 -6.55 5.11
CA GLU A 164 0.25 -5.65 5.66
C GLU A 164 -0.05 -6.14 7.07
N LEU A 165 0.16 -5.26 8.06
CA LEU A 165 0.18 -5.66 9.44
C LEU A 165 -1.13 -5.18 10.07
N HIS A 166 -2.11 -6.07 10.12
CA HIS A 166 -3.25 -5.89 11.01
C HIS A 166 -2.77 -6.20 12.42
N ALA A 167 -2.57 -5.16 13.22
CA ALA A 167 -2.18 -5.27 14.61
C ALA A 167 -3.45 -5.10 15.45
N LEU A 168 -4.10 -6.21 15.81
CA LEU A 168 -5.23 -6.17 16.73
C LEU A 168 -4.72 -5.97 18.17
N ASP A 169 -4.96 -4.83 18.79
CA ASP A 169 -4.70 -4.65 20.23
C ASP A 169 -5.98 -4.89 21.03
N PHE A 170 -6.09 -6.03 21.70
CA PHE A 170 -7.29 -6.39 22.46
C PHE A 170 -7.48 -5.61 23.77
N THR A 171 -6.55 -4.72 24.15
CA THR A 171 -6.62 -4.07 25.47
C THR A 171 -7.62 -2.91 25.55
N ASP A 172 -8.05 -2.36 24.42
CA ASP A 172 -8.89 -1.16 24.38
C ASP A 172 -10.16 -1.32 23.50
N GLU A 173 -10.56 -2.56 23.19
CA GLU A 173 -11.67 -2.87 22.25
C GLU A 173 -11.51 -2.21 20.87
N LYS A 174 -10.33 -1.72 20.52
CA LYS A 174 -10.02 -1.08 19.24
C LYS A 174 -9.16 -2.00 18.40
N TRP A 175 -9.36 -1.98 17.08
CA TRP A 175 -8.45 -2.64 16.16
C TRP A 175 -7.79 -1.64 15.24
N TRP A 176 -6.51 -1.86 14.99
CA TRP A 176 -5.67 -0.97 14.20
C TRP A 176 -5.17 -1.69 12.96
N THR A 177 -5.26 -1.03 11.81
CA THR A 177 -4.56 -1.46 10.59
C THR A 177 -3.32 -0.60 10.43
N VAL A 178 -2.16 -1.23 10.27
CA VAL A 178 -0.91 -0.54 9.95
C VAL A 178 -0.55 -0.82 8.50
N ASP A 179 -0.51 0.22 7.68
CA ASP A 179 -0.14 0.10 6.27
C ASP A 179 1.37 -0.17 6.07
N ASP A 180 1.76 -0.44 4.82
CA ASP A 180 3.16 -0.69 4.44
C ASP A 180 4.11 0.51 4.70
N ARG A 181 3.54 1.69 4.98
CA ARG A 181 4.28 2.92 5.32
C ARG A 181 4.42 3.11 6.83
N GLY A 182 3.87 2.20 7.63
CA GLY A 182 3.90 2.27 9.08
C GLY A 182 2.92 3.30 9.65
N ILE A 183 1.85 3.63 8.92
CA ILE A 183 0.78 4.49 9.42
C ILE A 183 -0.31 3.60 9.99
N ALA A 184 -0.64 3.81 11.27
CA ALA A 184 -1.74 3.14 11.94
C ALA A 184 -3.04 3.92 11.73
N TYR A 185 -4.12 3.20 11.44
CA TYR A 185 -5.48 3.74 11.38
C TYR A 185 -6.34 2.96 12.38
N GLU A 186 -7.16 3.67 13.16
CA GLU A 186 -8.20 3.04 13.97
C GLU A 186 -9.29 2.57 13.02
N SER A 187 -9.44 1.27 12.89
CA SER A 187 -10.34 0.69 11.90
C SER A 187 -11.72 0.35 12.50
N GLY A 188 -11.86 0.42 13.83
CA GLY A 188 -13.15 0.36 14.53
C GLY A 188 -13.07 -0.16 15.96
N VAL A 189 -14.24 -0.26 16.59
CA VAL A 189 -14.44 -0.91 17.89
C VAL A 189 -14.86 -2.36 17.64
N LEU A 190 -14.17 -3.32 18.26
CA LEU A 190 -14.54 -4.73 18.26
C LEU A 190 -15.90 -4.88 18.93
N ASP A 191 -16.85 -5.50 18.21
CA ASP A 191 -18.12 -5.92 18.79
C ASP A 191 -17.84 -6.84 19.99
N PRO A 192 -18.29 -6.52 21.22
CA PRO A 192 -18.14 -7.39 22.38
C PRO A 192 -18.71 -8.79 22.13
N ALA A 193 -19.75 -8.92 21.31
CA ALA A 193 -20.29 -10.22 20.91
C ALA A 193 -19.35 -10.99 19.99
N ALA A 194 -18.53 -10.33 19.14
CA ALA A 194 -17.49 -10.99 18.36
C ALA A 194 -16.29 -11.41 19.23
N ARG A 195 -16.02 -10.68 20.33
CA ARG A 195 -15.04 -11.06 21.35
C ARG A 195 -15.47 -12.31 22.11
N ASP A 196 -16.75 -12.42 22.44
CA ASP A 196 -17.30 -13.52 23.24
C ASP A 196 -17.78 -14.72 22.39
N ALA A 197 -18.12 -14.51 21.10
CA ALA A 197 -18.40 -15.57 20.12
C ALA A 197 -17.11 -16.15 19.49
N ALA A 198 -15.96 -15.60 19.83
CA ALA A 198 -14.68 -16.15 19.46
C ALA A 198 -14.53 -17.52 20.16
N PRO A 199 -14.33 -18.64 19.41
CA PRO A 199 -14.49 -19.98 19.95
C PRO A 199 -13.58 -20.26 21.16
N SER A 200 -13.98 -21.13 22.08
CA SER A 200 -13.17 -21.61 23.23
C SER A 200 -11.78 -22.15 22.87
N ASP A 201 -11.49 -22.29 21.58
CA ASP A 201 -10.23 -22.76 21.03
C ASP A 201 -9.16 -21.66 20.93
N TRP A 202 -9.38 -20.41 21.39
CA TRP A 202 -8.30 -19.41 21.44
C TRP A 202 -7.11 -19.79 22.34
N ASP A 203 -7.27 -20.75 23.26
CA ASP A 203 -6.16 -21.38 23.98
C ASP A 203 -5.19 -22.15 23.05
N GLN A 204 -5.58 -22.43 21.80
CA GLN A 204 -4.69 -22.99 20.77
C GLN A 204 -3.74 -21.95 20.14
N TYR A 205 -4.11 -20.66 20.18
CA TYR A 205 -3.22 -19.55 19.77
C TYR A 205 -2.22 -19.16 20.87
N ARG A 206 -2.42 -19.62 22.11
CA ARG A 206 -1.43 -19.52 23.21
C ARG A 206 -0.38 -20.64 23.19
N ARG A 207 -0.52 -21.65 22.34
CA ARG A 207 0.45 -22.76 22.22
C ARG A 207 1.51 -22.44 21.17
N PRO A 208 2.75 -22.97 21.32
CA PRO A 208 3.77 -22.85 20.28
C PRO A 208 3.28 -23.54 19.01
N HIS A 209 3.20 -22.77 17.92
CA HIS A 209 2.95 -23.13 16.52
C HIS A 209 2.50 -24.57 16.22
N THR A 210 1.21 -24.73 15.91
CA THR A 210 0.75 -25.68 14.89
C THR A 210 0.03 -24.87 13.81
N PRO A 211 0.38 -24.98 12.52
CA PRO A 211 -0.22 -24.16 11.47
C PRO A 211 -1.62 -24.69 11.15
N HIS A 212 -2.64 -23.92 11.50
CA HIS A 212 -3.99 -24.09 10.98
C HIS A 212 -4.48 -22.76 10.39
N SER A 213 -5.03 -22.86 9.18
CA SER A 213 -5.38 -21.76 8.29
C SER A 213 -6.88 -21.52 8.31
N ASP A 214 -7.33 -20.58 9.16
CA ASP A 214 -8.68 -20.03 9.11
C ASP A 214 -8.73 -18.68 8.35
N GLY A 215 -7.60 -18.25 7.79
CA GLY A 215 -7.59 -17.26 6.71
C GLY A 215 -8.04 -17.92 5.41
N GLY A 216 -8.94 -17.27 4.65
CA GLY A 216 -9.54 -17.85 3.45
C GLY A 216 -8.52 -18.49 2.51
N ILE A 217 -8.83 -19.69 2.00
CA ILE A 217 -7.90 -20.49 1.21
C ILE A 217 -8.22 -20.32 -0.26
N TRP A 218 -7.22 -19.95 -1.04
CA TRP A 218 -7.26 -20.12 -2.49
C TRP A 218 -7.17 -21.59 -2.85
N ARG A 219 -8.24 -22.14 -3.45
CA ARG A 219 -8.24 -23.47 -4.05
C ARG A 219 -8.07 -23.33 -5.56
N HIS A 220 -7.17 -24.12 -6.11
CA HIS A 220 -6.96 -24.24 -7.54
C HIS A 220 -7.36 -25.66 -7.96
N THR A 221 -8.44 -25.77 -8.72
CA THR A 221 -8.84 -27.04 -9.35
C THR A 221 -8.65 -26.95 -10.86
N ARG A 222 -8.17 -28.05 -11.44
CA ARG A 222 -8.07 -28.22 -12.88
C ARG A 222 -9.03 -29.32 -13.28
N GLU A 223 -10.02 -28.99 -14.09
CA GLU A 223 -11.01 -29.96 -14.56
C GLU A 223 -10.45 -30.83 -15.69
N ALA A 224 -11.15 -31.92 -16.00
CA ALA A 224 -10.73 -32.90 -17.01
C ALA A 224 -10.63 -32.31 -18.43
N ASP A 225 -11.33 -31.21 -18.71
CA ASP A 225 -11.27 -30.47 -19.98
C ASP A 225 -10.09 -29.47 -20.06
N GLY A 226 -9.30 -29.37 -18.99
CA GLY A 226 -8.13 -28.52 -18.88
C GLY A 226 -8.43 -27.09 -18.41
N SER A 227 -9.69 -26.73 -18.17
CA SER A 227 -10.08 -25.46 -17.55
C SER A 227 -9.49 -25.34 -16.14
N ARG A 228 -9.24 -24.09 -15.72
CA ARG A 228 -8.72 -23.76 -14.39
C ARG A 228 -9.77 -22.98 -13.62
N HIS A 229 -10.09 -23.48 -12.44
CA HIS A 229 -10.96 -22.81 -11.49
C HIS A 229 -10.13 -22.34 -10.31
N TYR A 230 -10.15 -21.03 -10.09
CA TYR A 230 -9.65 -20.42 -8.88
C TYR A 230 -10.87 -20.13 -8.01
N SER A 231 -10.90 -20.68 -6.79
CA SER A 231 -11.89 -20.29 -5.80
C SER A 231 -11.24 -19.77 -4.54
N TYR A 232 -11.75 -18.64 -4.05
CA TYR A 232 -11.41 -18.12 -2.73
C TYR A 232 -12.60 -18.37 -1.82
N ASP A 233 -12.37 -19.19 -0.80
CA ASP A 233 -13.34 -19.45 0.26
C ASP A 233 -13.03 -18.46 1.38
N GLY A 234 -13.76 -17.33 1.43
CA GLY A 234 -13.55 -16.26 2.41
C GLY A 234 -13.96 -16.61 3.85
N GLY A 235 -13.99 -17.90 4.20
CA GLY A 235 -14.54 -18.43 5.44
C GLY A 235 -16.06 -18.62 5.38
N ALA A 236 -16.65 -19.10 6.48
CA ALA A 236 -18.06 -19.54 6.59
C ALA A 236 -19.12 -18.50 6.18
N HIS A 237 -18.75 -17.23 6.00
CA HIS A 237 -19.63 -16.12 5.66
C HIS A 237 -19.11 -15.21 4.53
N GLY A 238 -18.02 -15.58 3.85
CA GLY A 238 -17.40 -14.76 2.81
C GLY A 238 -17.95 -15.04 1.40
N PRO A 239 -18.09 -14.04 0.52
CA PRO A 239 -18.47 -14.26 -0.87
C PRO A 239 -17.43 -15.10 -1.62
N THR A 240 -17.88 -16.15 -2.32
CA THR A 240 -17.01 -16.99 -3.14
C THR A 240 -16.67 -16.29 -4.44
N ILE A 241 -15.39 -16.15 -4.75
CA ILE A 241 -14.93 -15.86 -6.11
C ILE A 241 -14.81 -17.18 -6.85
N SER A 242 -15.35 -17.28 -8.06
CA SER A 242 -14.99 -18.36 -8.98
C SER A 242 -14.66 -17.83 -10.37
N THR A 243 -13.65 -18.43 -10.99
CA THR A 243 -13.43 -18.27 -12.42
C THR A 243 -14.07 -19.43 -13.16
N GLU A 244 -15.24 -19.23 -13.78
CA GLU A 244 -16.04 -20.34 -14.32
C GLU A 244 -15.38 -21.02 -15.55
N ASP A 245 -14.37 -20.40 -16.17
CA ASP A 245 -13.56 -20.98 -17.25
C ASP A 245 -12.16 -20.30 -17.35
N GLY A 246 -11.71 -19.59 -16.30
CA GLY A 246 -10.57 -18.65 -16.41
C GLY A 246 -10.86 -17.36 -17.19
N HIS A 247 -12.13 -17.14 -17.58
CA HIS A 247 -12.57 -16.07 -18.47
C HIS A 247 -13.64 -15.15 -17.88
N ARG A 248 -14.20 -15.49 -16.74
CA ARG A 248 -15.33 -14.78 -16.13
C ARG A 248 -15.19 -14.89 -14.63
N VAL A 249 -15.45 -13.80 -13.91
CA VAL A 249 -15.44 -13.75 -12.45
C VAL A 249 -16.88 -13.77 -11.95
N SER A 250 -17.17 -14.64 -11.00
CA SER A 250 -18.43 -14.64 -10.24
C SER A 250 -18.17 -14.22 -8.81
N PHE A 251 -19.04 -13.40 -8.23
CA PHE A 251 -18.91 -12.90 -6.87
C PHE A 251 -20.29 -12.70 -6.23
N GLY A 252 -20.52 -13.34 -5.08
CA GLY A 252 -21.83 -13.29 -4.41
C GLY A 252 -22.98 -13.81 -5.28
N GLY A 253 -22.68 -14.76 -6.19
CA GLY A 253 -23.64 -15.28 -7.17
C GLY A 253 -23.88 -14.36 -8.39
N ILE A 254 -23.27 -13.18 -8.43
CA ILE A 254 -23.36 -12.26 -9.57
C ILE A 254 -22.22 -12.57 -10.54
N GLN A 255 -22.60 -12.85 -11.79
CA GLN A 255 -21.64 -13.11 -12.86
C GLN A 255 -21.20 -11.81 -13.54
N GLY A 256 -19.90 -11.57 -13.57
CA GLY A 256 -19.30 -10.47 -14.32
C GLY A 256 -19.19 -10.75 -15.83
N PRO A 257 -18.72 -9.77 -16.63
CA PRO A 257 -18.48 -9.95 -18.06
C PRO A 257 -17.48 -11.07 -18.36
N ARG A 258 -17.65 -11.72 -19.53
CA ARG A 258 -16.66 -12.67 -20.07
C ARG A 258 -15.52 -11.93 -20.78
N PHE A 259 -14.32 -12.41 -20.58
CA PHE A 259 -13.06 -11.93 -21.13
C PHE A 259 -12.30 -13.11 -21.74
N ASP A 260 -11.32 -12.83 -22.59
CA ASP A 260 -10.49 -13.88 -23.19
C ASP A 260 -9.33 -14.31 -22.28
N ALA A 261 -9.08 -13.58 -21.20
CA ALA A 261 -8.34 -14.04 -20.03
C ALA A 261 -8.67 -13.13 -18.83
N ILE A 262 -8.49 -13.60 -17.61
CA ILE A 262 -8.37 -12.75 -16.43
C ILE A 262 -6.87 -12.59 -16.15
N GLU A 263 -6.37 -11.35 -16.02
CA GLU A 263 -4.91 -11.15 -15.84
C GLU A 263 -4.46 -11.71 -14.49
N VAL A 264 -3.31 -12.38 -14.54
CA VAL A 264 -2.72 -13.15 -13.44
C VAL A 264 -1.25 -12.73 -13.39
N GLU A 265 -0.88 -11.85 -12.47
CA GLU A 265 0.54 -11.63 -12.19
C GLU A 265 1.05 -12.86 -11.44
N ASN A 266 2.11 -13.50 -11.95
CA ASN A 266 2.66 -14.76 -11.40
C ASN A 266 1.68 -15.95 -11.32
N GLY A 267 0.58 -15.94 -12.08
CA GLY A 267 -0.38 -17.06 -12.13
C GLY A 267 -1.51 -17.02 -11.10
N MET A 268 -1.60 -15.93 -10.31
CA MET A 268 -2.69 -15.67 -9.36
C MET A 268 -3.50 -14.45 -9.83
N PRO A 269 -4.84 -14.52 -9.92
CA PRO A 269 -5.61 -13.40 -10.44
C PRO A 269 -5.67 -12.29 -9.38
N GLU A 270 -5.47 -11.05 -9.80
CA GLU A 270 -5.57 -9.91 -8.90
C GLU A 270 -7.03 -9.50 -8.74
N PHE A 271 -7.50 -9.57 -7.51
CA PHE A 271 -8.81 -9.10 -7.08
C PHE A 271 -8.63 -8.09 -5.97
N ALA A 272 -9.47 -7.05 -5.93
CA ALA A 272 -9.66 -6.23 -4.74
C ALA A 272 -11.12 -6.28 -4.31
N PHE A 273 -11.37 -6.13 -3.01
CA PHE A 273 -12.71 -6.16 -2.44
C PHE A 273 -13.00 -4.83 -1.79
N SER A 274 -14.25 -4.34 -1.87
CA SER A 274 -14.65 -3.22 -1.02
C SER A 274 -14.48 -3.54 0.46
N ASP A 275 -14.32 -2.51 1.30
CA ASP A 275 -14.18 -2.66 2.76
C ASP A 275 -15.31 -3.50 3.38
N ASP A 276 -16.55 -3.29 2.90
CA ASP A 276 -17.74 -4.05 3.30
C ASP A 276 -17.87 -5.42 2.63
N ARG A 277 -16.91 -5.79 1.76
CA ARG A 277 -16.88 -6.98 0.90
C ARG A 277 -18.15 -7.17 0.06
N SER A 278 -18.91 -6.11 -0.20
CA SER A 278 -20.08 -6.17 -1.07
C SER A 278 -19.72 -6.10 -2.56
N ARG A 279 -18.46 -5.78 -2.90
CA ARG A 279 -17.97 -5.62 -4.27
C ARG A 279 -16.62 -6.31 -4.44
N VAL A 280 -16.35 -6.74 -5.68
CA VAL A 280 -15.04 -7.20 -6.12
C VAL A 280 -14.64 -6.49 -7.42
N ALA A 281 -13.42 -6.00 -7.49
CA ALA A 281 -12.77 -5.49 -8.69
C ALA A 281 -11.77 -6.53 -9.21
N TYR A 282 -11.69 -6.68 -10.53
CA TYR A 282 -10.81 -7.66 -11.19
C TYR A 282 -10.43 -7.23 -12.61
N VAL A 283 -9.39 -7.85 -13.15
CA VAL A 283 -8.85 -7.54 -14.47
C VAL A 283 -9.24 -8.56 -15.51
N GLY A 284 -9.99 -8.12 -16.51
CA GLY A 284 -10.28 -8.92 -17.70
C GLY A 284 -9.59 -8.42 -18.97
N VAL A 285 -9.00 -9.33 -19.73
CA VAL A 285 -8.31 -9.10 -21.00
C VAL A 285 -9.18 -9.60 -22.16
N ARG A 286 -9.47 -8.78 -23.17
CA ARG A 286 -10.27 -9.18 -24.35
C ARG A 286 -9.51 -9.06 -25.67
N TYR A 287 -8.85 -10.12 -26.15
CA TYR A 287 -8.11 -10.17 -27.41
C TYR A 287 -8.92 -9.61 -28.60
N HIS A 288 -8.34 -8.66 -29.35
CA HIS A 288 -8.90 -8.27 -30.64
C HIS A 288 -8.82 -9.48 -31.59
N PRO A 289 -9.82 -9.78 -32.44
CA PRO A 289 -9.81 -10.98 -33.28
C PRO A 289 -8.55 -11.14 -34.14
N VAL A 290 -8.00 -10.02 -34.64
CA VAL A 290 -6.74 -10.00 -35.40
C VAL A 290 -5.53 -10.31 -34.51
N ALA A 291 -5.50 -9.82 -33.26
CA ALA A 291 -4.43 -10.17 -32.31
C ALA A 291 -4.51 -11.65 -31.93
N ALA A 292 -5.71 -12.18 -31.66
CA ALA A 292 -5.93 -13.60 -31.41
C ALA A 292 -5.46 -14.48 -32.59
N ALA A 293 -5.74 -14.06 -33.83
CA ALA A 293 -5.26 -14.75 -35.03
C ALA A 293 -3.73 -14.68 -35.18
N LEU A 294 -3.11 -13.54 -34.86
CA LEU A 294 -1.64 -13.40 -34.89
C LEU A 294 -0.95 -14.19 -33.77
N TYR A 295 -1.59 -14.35 -32.61
CA TYR A 295 -1.10 -15.20 -31.50
C TYR A 295 -0.99 -16.69 -31.88
N GLY A 296 -1.78 -17.15 -32.86
CA GLY A 296 -1.68 -18.51 -33.41
C GLY A 296 -0.43 -18.75 -34.26
N VAL A 297 0.32 -17.69 -34.63
CA VAL A 297 1.52 -17.74 -35.46
C VAL A 297 2.71 -17.29 -34.62
N SER A 298 3.29 -18.24 -33.89
CA SER A 298 4.35 -18.07 -32.87
C SER A 298 5.44 -17.03 -33.23
N LEU A 299 5.35 -15.83 -32.65
CA LEU A 299 6.46 -14.92 -32.29
C LEU A 299 5.93 -13.86 -31.28
N ALA A 300 6.45 -13.89 -30.04
CA ALA A 300 6.53 -12.84 -28.99
C ALA A 300 5.39 -11.80 -28.78
N PRO A 301 5.07 -11.41 -27.53
CA PRO A 301 3.80 -10.76 -27.18
C PRO A 301 3.66 -9.31 -27.69
N MET A 302 2.64 -9.05 -28.51
CA MET A 302 2.13 -7.72 -28.86
C MET A 302 0.68 -7.58 -28.39
N LYS A 303 0.42 -6.62 -27.48
CA LYS A 303 -0.91 -6.34 -26.88
C LYS A 303 -1.54 -5.07 -27.49
N LEU A 304 -2.82 -5.11 -27.86
CA LEU A 304 -3.60 -3.97 -28.39
C LEU A 304 -5.11 -4.10 -28.09
N TYR A 305 -5.77 -3.05 -27.56
CA TYR A 305 -7.21 -3.02 -27.22
C TYR A 305 -7.94 -1.68 -27.43
N ASP A 306 -9.25 -1.80 -27.73
CA ASP A 306 -10.31 -0.77 -27.73
C ASP A 306 -11.46 -1.27 -26.82
N TYR A 307 -12.08 -0.37 -26.04
CA TYR A 307 -12.83 -0.67 -24.80
C TYR A 307 -14.36 -0.72 -24.95
N LEU A 308 -14.94 -0.34 -26.10
CA LEU A 308 -16.40 -0.20 -26.18
C LEU A 308 -16.93 -0.93 -27.40
N GLY A 309 -17.67 -2.03 -27.17
CA GLY A 309 -18.32 -2.87 -28.18
C GLY A 309 -19.38 -2.15 -29.04
N ARG A 310 -18.99 -1.10 -29.75
CA ARG A 310 -19.78 -0.41 -30.77
C ARG A 310 -19.05 -0.51 -32.10
N THR A 311 -19.50 -1.41 -32.95
CA THR A 311 -19.11 -1.46 -34.36
C THR A 311 -19.70 -0.26 -35.10
N ARG A 312 -18.91 0.80 -35.29
CA ARG A 312 -19.10 1.69 -36.44
C ARG A 312 -17.85 1.63 -37.31
N PRO A 313 -17.98 1.29 -38.61
CA PRO A 313 -16.83 1.23 -39.50
C PRO A 313 -16.28 2.64 -39.70
N VAL A 314 -15.09 2.89 -39.18
CA VAL A 314 -14.29 4.07 -39.54
C VAL A 314 -13.75 3.82 -40.95
N ARG A 315 -14.55 4.17 -41.96
CA ARG A 315 -14.01 4.49 -43.28
C ARG A 315 -13.12 5.72 -43.10
N TRP A 316 -11.94 5.72 -43.71
CA TRP A 316 -10.84 6.71 -43.61
C TRP A 316 -9.67 6.31 -42.72
N LEU A 317 -8.78 5.44 -43.24
CA LEU A 317 -7.35 5.43 -42.90
C LEU A 317 -6.56 4.89 -44.11
N ARG A 318 -6.12 5.80 -45.01
CA ARG A 318 -5.16 5.48 -46.08
C ARG A 318 -3.72 5.82 -45.70
N TRP A 319 -3.47 6.37 -44.51
CA TRP A 319 -2.14 6.60 -43.95
C TRP A 319 -2.24 6.52 -42.43
N GLY A 320 -1.98 5.35 -41.85
CA GLY A 320 -2.27 5.07 -40.44
C GLY A 320 -1.08 4.54 -39.67
N VAL A 321 -0.41 5.42 -38.93
CA VAL A 321 0.45 5.04 -37.81
C VAL A 321 -0.45 4.42 -36.74
N VAL A 322 -0.47 3.09 -36.64
CA VAL A 322 -1.18 2.35 -35.59
C VAL A 322 -0.51 2.68 -34.26
N SER A 323 -1.19 3.44 -33.40
CA SER A 323 -0.69 3.77 -32.07
C SER A 323 -0.98 2.59 -31.12
N PHE A 324 0.08 1.93 -30.65
CA PHE A 324 0.00 0.82 -29.71
C PHE A 324 -0.34 1.31 -28.30
N ALA A 325 -1.46 0.85 -27.73
CA ALA A 325 -1.81 1.05 -26.33
C ALA A 325 -1.45 -0.23 -25.55
N TRP A 326 -0.49 -0.12 -24.62
CA TRP A 326 -0.22 -1.13 -23.62
C TRP A 326 -1.13 -0.86 -22.43
N ILE A 327 -2.05 -1.77 -22.08
CA ILE A 327 -2.69 -1.72 -20.76
C ILE A 327 -1.58 -2.06 -19.76
N GLY A 328 -1.16 -1.07 -18.99
CA GLY A 328 0.14 -1.07 -18.29
C GLY A 328 0.08 -1.20 -16.77
N ALA A 329 -1.10 -1.28 -16.18
CA ALA A 329 -1.36 -1.65 -14.79
C ALA A 329 -2.87 -1.51 -14.58
N LEU A 330 -3.47 -2.51 -13.95
CA LEU A 330 -4.77 -2.35 -13.33
C LEU A 330 -4.52 -2.37 -11.84
N LEU A 331 -4.96 -1.32 -11.17
CA LEU A 331 -4.83 -1.19 -9.74
C LEU A 331 -6.24 -1.23 -9.22
N ALA A 332 -6.61 -2.40 -8.71
CA ALA A 332 -7.77 -2.52 -7.88
C ALA A 332 -7.28 -2.23 -6.46
N SER A 333 -7.64 -1.09 -5.85
CA SER A 333 -7.57 -1.01 -4.39
C SER A 333 -8.94 -1.32 -3.82
N PRO A 334 -9.00 -1.82 -2.57
CA PRO A 334 -10.25 -2.09 -1.89
C PRO A 334 -11.20 -0.89 -1.84
N ASP A 335 -10.68 0.33 -1.86
CA ASP A 335 -11.50 1.56 -1.87
C ASP A 335 -12.16 1.85 -3.23
N PHE A 336 -11.76 1.14 -4.28
CA PHE A 336 -12.18 1.40 -5.66
C PHE A 336 -13.40 0.57 -6.01
N GLY A 337 -14.37 1.19 -6.69
CA GLY A 337 -15.46 0.45 -7.30
C GLY A 337 -14.92 -0.48 -8.40
N PRO A 338 -15.71 -1.48 -8.85
CA PRO A 338 -15.31 -2.47 -9.87
C PRO A 338 -15.04 -1.92 -11.27
N LEU A 339 -14.88 -0.60 -11.42
CA LEU A 339 -14.84 0.09 -12.70
C LEU A 339 -13.73 1.15 -12.79
N ASP A 340 -12.81 1.18 -11.84
CA ASP A 340 -11.76 2.20 -11.78
C ASP A 340 -10.43 1.63 -12.28
N MET A 341 -9.77 2.32 -13.21
CA MET A 341 -8.56 1.82 -13.88
C MET A 341 -7.64 2.93 -14.36
N LEU A 342 -6.33 2.67 -14.37
CA LEU A 342 -5.36 3.49 -15.10
C LEU A 342 -5.17 2.95 -16.51
N VAL A 343 -5.79 3.59 -17.51
CA VAL A 343 -5.59 3.20 -18.90
C VAL A 343 -4.31 3.83 -19.43
N ARG A 344 -3.32 3.02 -19.83
CA ARG A 344 -2.11 3.54 -20.47
C ARG A 344 -2.28 3.61 -22.00
N ARG A 345 -2.34 4.81 -22.56
CA ARG A 345 -2.41 5.09 -24.00
C ARG A 345 -1.27 6.01 -24.43
N SER A 346 -0.52 5.62 -25.45
CA SER A 346 0.58 6.45 -26.01
C SER A 346 1.59 6.93 -24.96
N ARG A 347 2.02 6.03 -24.07
CA ARG A 347 2.92 6.31 -22.92
C ARG A 347 2.37 7.31 -21.91
N ARG A 348 1.05 7.49 -21.87
CA ARG A 348 0.35 8.30 -20.87
C ARG A 348 -0.67 7.46 -20.13
N TYR A 349 -0.86 7.73 -18.85
CA TYR A 349 -1.86 7.13 -17.98
C TYR A 349 -3.09 8.02 -17.93
N PHE A 350 -4.26 7.42 -18.12
CA PHE A 350 -5.57 8.04 -18.09
C PHE A 350 -6.37 7.35 -17.01
N PRO A 351 -6.56 7.98 -15.85
CA PRO A 351 -7.46 7.47 -14.85
C PRO A 351 -8.88 7.40 -15.40
N ALA A 352 -9.56 6.30 -15.15
CA ALA A 352 -10.92 6.03 -15.58
C ALA A 352 -11.70 5.44 -14.42
N THR A 353 -12.99 5.73 -14.40
CA THR A 353 -13.96 5.44 -13.36
C THR A 353 -15.30 5.18 -14.01
N GLY A 354 -15.72 3.92 -14.09
CA GLY A 354 -16.94 3.60 -14.84
C GLY A 354 -16.80 3.87 -16.32
N ASP A 355 -17.76 4.61 -16.84
CA ASP A 355 -17.78 5.15 -18.20
C ASP A 355 -17.04 6.49 -18.32
N ARG A 356 -16.67 7.11 -17.19
CA ARG A 356 -15.92 8.36 -17.14
C ARG A 356 -14.43 8.06 -17.25
N HIS A 357 -13.77 8.60 -18.26
CA HIS A 357 -12.32 8.58 -18.37
C HIS A 357 -11.82 10.03 -18.34
N TRP A 358 -10.68 10.24 -17.68
CA TRP A 358 -10.02 11.52 -17.73
C TRP A 358 -9.65 11.83 -19.18
N ARG A 359 -9.93 13.05 -19.62
CA ARG A 359 -9.61 13.60 -20.94
C ARG A 359 -8.11 13.79 -21.11
N LYS A 360 -7.44 14.16 -20.00
CA LYS A 360 -6.00 14.40 -19.98
C LYS A 360 -5.26 13.16 -19.48
N GLY A 361 -4.28 12.72 -20.27
CA GLY A 361 -3.35 11.67 -19.89
C GLY A 361 -2.01 12.23 -19.40
N TYR A 362 -1.44 11.58 -18.39
CA TYR A 362 -0.21 11.97 -17.69
C TYR A 362 0.94 11.05 -18.05
N ARG A 363 2.19 11.54 -18.04
CA ARG A 363 3.35 10.70 -18.40
C ARG A 363 3.51 9.52 -17.44
N TYR A 364 3.21 9.76 -16.17
CA TYR A 364 3.21 8.77 -15.10
C TYR A 364 2.14 9.13 -14.07
N ALA A 365 1.51 8.11 -13.50
CA ALA A 365 0.65 8.22 -12.32
C ALA A 365 1.22 7.25 -11.28
N ASP A 366 1.39 7.73 -10.06
CA ASP A 366 1.96 6.94 -8.96
C ASP A 366 0.85 6.02 -8.41
N PRO A 367 0.96 4.69 -8.62
CA PRO A 367 -0.07 3.75 -8.21
C PRO A 367 -0.32 3.76 -6.69
N GLN A 368 0.71 4.09 -5.90
CA GLN A 368 0.63 4.13 -4.44
C GLN A 368 -0.06 5.40 -3.92
N LYS A 369 -0.30 6.39 -4.79
CA LYS A 369 -0.92 7.68 -4.44
C LYS A 369 -2.16 7.93 -5.29
N LEU A 370 -2.89 6.86 -5.57
CA LEU A 370 -4.16 6.84 -6.25
C LEU A 370 -5.20 6.33 -5.24
N PHE A 371 -6.27 7.09 -4.99
CA PHE A 371 -7.39 6.66 -4.12
C PHE A 371 -8.65 7.48 -4.39
N PHE A 372 -9.79 7.00 -3.89
CA PHE A 372 -11.04 7.74 -3.89
C PHE A 372 -11.30 8.41 -2.54
N THR A 373 -11.88 9.60 -2.57
CA THR A 373 -12.47 10.17 -1.36
C THR A 373 -13.82 9.51 -1.07
N PRO A 374 -14.35 9.59 0.16
CA PRO A 374 -15.69 9.09 0.47
C PRO A 374 -16.81 9.71 -0.37
N GLN A 375 -16.55 10.86 -1.02
CA GLN A 375 -17.46 11.55 -1.93
C GLN A 375 -17.30 11.09 -3.39
N GLY A 376 -16.47 10.08 -3.66
CA GLY A 376 -16.24 9.51 -4.98
C GLY A 376 -15.37 10.36 -5.90
N LYS A 377 -14.58 11.29 -5.36
CA LYS A 377 -13.57 12.03 -6.16
C LYS A 377 -12.31 11.18 -6.31
N LEU A 378 -11.79 11.06 -7.52
CA LEU A 378 -10.54 10.36 -7.79
C LEU A 378 -9.34 11.28 -7.55
N VAL A 379 -8.47 10.89 -6.62
CA VAL A 379 -7.22 11.58 -6.30
C VAL A 379 -6.05 10.81 -6.88
N ALA A 380 -5.17 11.49 -7.63
CA ALA A 380 -3.98 10.90 -8.21
C ALA A 380 -2.76 11.82 -8.08
N ALA A 381 -1.62 11.29 -7.64
CA ALA A 381 -0.34 11.93 -7.86
C ALA A 381 0.20 11.60 -9.25
N VAL A 382 0.48 12.61 -10.06
CA VAL A 382 0.88 12.47 -11.46
C VAL A 382 2.15 13.25 -11.75
N THR A 383 2.92 12.78 -12.73
CA THR A 383 4.13 13.44 -13.22
C THR A 383 3.98 13.81 -14.69
N ASP A 384 4.39 15.03 -15.02
CA ASP A 384 4.49 15.52 -16.40
C ASP A 384 5.82 16.27 -16.64
N GLY A 385 5.93 16.99 -17.76
CA GLY A 385 7.14 17.75 -18.10
C GLY A 385 7.40 18.98 -17.22
N ARG A 386 6.46 19.32 -16.32
CA ARG A 386 6.54 20.48 -15.41
C ARG A 386 6.76 20.08 -13.96
N GLY A 387 6.76 18.78 -13.64
CA GLY A 387 6.97 18.26 -12.29
C GLY A 387 5.89 17.26 -11.87
N GLN A 388 5.73 17.10 -10.56
CA GLN A 388 4.68 16.32 -9.94
C GLN A 388 3.55 17.22 -9.45
N ARG A 389 2.31 16.71 -9.45
CA ARG A 389 1.14 17.40 -8.89
C ARG A 389 0.11 16.38 -8.42
N VAL A 390 -0.80 16.83 -7.57
CA VAL A 390 -2.02 16.08 -7.24
C VAL A 390 -3.14 16.55 -8.15
N VAL A 391 -3.91 15.60 -8.69
CA VAL A 391 -5.07 15.84 -9.53
C VAL A 391 -6.28 15.23 -8.85
N ILE A 392 -7.35 16.01 -8.74
CA ILE A 392 -8.62 15.57 -8.14
C ILE A 392 -9.67 15.73 -9.22
N ASP A 393 -10.23 14.62 -9.71
CA ASP A 393 -11.31 14.65 -10.70
C ASP A 393 -11.00 15.48 -11.97
N GLU A 394 -9.77 15.34 -12.49
CA GLU A 394 -9.19 16.10 -13.61
C GLU A 394 -8.77 17.55 -13.31
N GLU A 395 -9.05 18.06 -12.10
CA GLU A 395 -8.59 19.37 -11.68
C GLU A 395 -7.16 19.28 -11.12
N GLU A 396 -6.24 19.96 -11.80
CA GLU A 396 -4.82 19.91 -11.47
C GLU A 396 -4.46 20.92 -10.38
N GLY A 397 -3.86 20.43 -9.30
CA GLY A 397 -3.24 21.28 -8.30
C GLY A 397 -1.92 21.91 -8.76
N PRO A 398 -1.28 22.69 -7.86
CA PRO A 398 0.01 23.30 -8.11
C PRO A 398 1.09 22.28 -8.49
N ALA A 399 2.04 22.72 -9.32
CA ALA A 399 3.18 21.90 -9.73
C ALA A 399 4.32 21.99 -8.70
N PHE A 400 4.93 20.85 -8.40
CA PHE A 400 6.03 20.67 -7.47
C PHE A 400 7.16 19.87 -8.11
N THR A 401 8.37 19.96 -7.54
CA THR A 401 9.48 19.09 -7.92
C THR A 401 9.18 17.63 -7.55
N ALA A 402 8.56 17.42 -6.39
CA ALA A 402 8.07 16.12 -5.91
C ALA A 402 6.80 16.28 -5.07
N VAL A 403 5.97 15.25 -5.05
CA VAL A 403 4.77 15.14 -4.21
C VAL A 403 4.91 13.90 -3.33
N HIS A 404 4.75 14.11 -2.03
CA HIS A 404 4.87 13.08 -1.00
C HIS A 404 3.53 12.95 -0.23
N HIS A 405 3.26 11.74 0.26
CA HIS A 405 2.23 11.47 1.28
C HIS A 405 0.84 12.07 1.00
N VAL A 406 0.28 11.81 -0.19
CA VAL A 406 -1.10 12.21 -0.53
C VAL A 406 -2.09 11.37 0.26
N ARG A 407 -3.03 12.01 0.96
CA ARG A 407 -4.02 11.34 1.83
C ARG A 407 -5.32 12.13 1.95
N TYR A 408 -6.38 11.43 2.31
CA TYR A 408 -7.65 12.04 2.72
C TYR A 408 -7.61 12.39 4.21
N LEU A 409 -8.15 13.55 4.58
CA LEU A 409 -8.35 13.99 5.96
C LEU A 409 -9.85 13.91 6.26
N PRO A 410 -10.32 12.88 6.98
CA PRO A 410 -11.74 12.68 7.27
C PRO A 410 -12.38 13.86 7.99
N GLU A 411 -11.71 14.37 9.02
CA GLU A 411 -12.21 15.47 9.87
C GLU A 411 -12.45 16.77 9.10
N ASP A 412 -11.58 17.06 8.13
CA ASP A 412 -11.65 18.28 7.32
C ASP A 412 -12.42 18.07 6.01
N ASN A 413 -12.80 16.82 5.69
CA ASN A 413 -13.26 16.41 4.36
C ASN A 413 -12.36 16.98 3.24
N ALA A 414 -11.05 16.81 3.41
CA ALA A 414 -10.04 17.48 2.57
C ALA A 414 -8.97 16.50 2.08
N ILE A 415 -8.24 16.88 1.04
CA ILE A 415 -7.02 16.18 0.61
C ILE A 415 -5.80 16.92 1.13
N SER A 416 -4.89 16.18 1.75
CA SER A 416 -3.62 16.68 2.25
C SER A 416 -2.46 16.00 1.54
N TYR A 417 -1.46 16.78 1.15
CA TYR A 417 -0.20 16.24 0.63
C TYR A 417 0.96 17.18 0.93
N VAL A 418 2.18 16.67 0.80
CA VAL A 418 3.40 17.47 0.92
C VAL A 418 4.01 17.69 -0.47
N GLY A 419 3.99 18.93 -0.93
CA GLY A 419 4.67 19.35 -2.16
C GLY A 419 6.07 19.87 -1.86
N GLN A 420 7.06 19.39 -2.61
CA GLN A 420 8.43 19.91 -2.57
C GLN A 420 8.62 20.98 -3.64
N ARG A 421 9.02 22.19 -3.24
CA ARG A 421 9.39 23.29 -4.15
C ARG A 421 10.81 23.73 -3.81
N ASN A 422 11.77 23.34 -4.66
CA ASN A 422 13.20 23.49 -4.35
C ASN A 422 13.56 22.74 -3.06
N ASN A 423 13.96 23.49 -2.03
CA ASN A 423 14.29 23.00 -0.70
C ASN A 423 13.11 23.15 0.29
N ASP A 424 12.03 23.82 -0.09
CA ASP A 424 10.88 24.01 0.79
C ASP A 424 9.89 22.87 0.64
N PHE A 425 9.34 22.45 1.77
CA PHE A 425 8.27 21.47 1.88
C PHE A 425 7.01 22.19 2.33
N LEU A 426 5.98 22.10 1.50
CA LEU A 426 4.70 22.75 1.69
C LEU A 426 3.63 21.70 1.93
N ARG A 427 2.90 21.80 3.03
CA ARG A 427 1.62 21.12 3.21
C ARG A 427 0.60 21.82 2.32
N VAL A 428 -0.08 21.06 1.50
CA VAL A 428 -1.19 21.57 0.69
C VAL A 428 -2.47 20.88 1.15
N ILE A 429 -3.48 21.69 1.46
CA ILE A 429 -4.82 21.23 1.79
C ILE A 429 -5.76 21.65 0.66
N VAL A 430 -6.56 20.70 0.17
CA VAL A 430 -7.51 20.91 -0.92
C VAL A 430 -8.93 20.62 -0.44
N ARG A 431 -9.84 21.57 -0.63
CA ARG A 431 -11.25 21.49 -0.23
C ARG A 431 -12.18 21.61 -1.44
#